data_AF-A5L209-F1
#
_entry.id   AF-A5L209-F1
#
_cell.length_a   1.000
_cell.length_b   1.000
_cell.length_c   1.000
_cell.angle_alpha   90.00
_cell.angle_beta   90.00
_cell.angle_gamma   90.00
#
_symmetry.space_group_name_H-M   'P 1'
#
loop_
_entity.id
_entity.type
_entity.pdbx_description
1 polymer ?
#
loop_
_entity_poly.entity_id
_entity_poly.type
_entity_poly.pdbx_seq_one_letter_code
_entity_poly.pdbx_strand_id
1 'polypeptide(L)'
;MKPSILAVVIGMTVSTNVLANEEFRSHGAHVHGQVEVNIAQDGQELLVEVTAPGADVVGFEHAPETAEQKKIFEQAIAQLNKPDELFSFNNANCTLKFKSVSNTLERRSR
;
A
#
# COMPACT_ATOMS: atom_id res chain seq x y z
N MET A 1 -52.66 59.36 22.25
CA MET A 1 -53.15 57.97 22.19
C MET A 1 -52.01 57.10 21.69
N LYS A 2 -51.55 56.14 22.51
CA LYS A 2 -50.60 55.07 22.14
C LYS A 2 -51.44 53.86 21.67
N PRO A 3 -50.91 53.02 20.77
CA PRO A 3 -50.34 51.79 21.33
C PRO A 3 -49.00 51.38 20.69
N SER A 4 -48.09 50.94 21.57
CA SER A 4 -46.99 50.05 21.24
C SER A 4 -47.53 48.68 20.83
N ILE A 5 -46.94 48.10 19.78
CA ILE A 5 -46.92 46.65 19.52
C ILE A 5 -45.46 46.36 19.14
N LEU A 6 -44.59 46.07 20.11
CA LEU A 6 -44.23 44.73 20.58
C LEU A 6 -43.79 43.79 19.43
N ALA A 7 -42.46 43.68 19.30
CA ALA A 7 -41.67 42.52 18.87
C ALA A 7 -42.29 41.53 17.85
N VAL A 8 -41.72 41.50 16.63
CA VAL A 8 -41.71 40.27 15.83
C VAL A 8 -40.25 39.88 15.57
N VAL A 9 -39.95 38.72 16.13
CA VAL A 9 -38.70 38.00 16.24
C VAL A 9 -38.35 37.35 14.90
N ILE A 10 -37.09 37.52 14.49
CA ILE A 10 -36.18 36.51 13.90
C ILE A 10 -36.82 35.45 12.99
N GLY A 11 -36.55 35.57 11.68
CA GLY A 11 -36.84 34.53 10.69
C GLY A 11 -35.69 34.37 9.68
N MET A 12 -34.45 34.30 10.16
CA MET A 12 -33.28 33.98 9.34
C MET A 12 -33.17 32.45 9.20
N THR A 13 -33.97 31.87 8.32
CA THR A 13 -33.77 30.47 7.91
C THR A 13 -32.82 30.43 6.73
N VAL A 14 -31.51 30.50 7.01
CA VAL A 14 -30.49 30.11 6.04
C VAL A 14 -30.42 28.59 6.07
N SER A 15 -31.04 27.93 5.09
CA SER A 15 -30.87 26.49 4.87
C SER A 15 -29.43 26.24 4.43
N THR A 16 -28.56 25.91 5.37
CA THR A 16 -27.21 25.42 5.05
C THR A 16 -27.34 24.02 4.46
N ASN A 17 -27.15 23.89 3.14
CA ASN A 17 -26.95 22.58 2.53
C ASN A 17 -25.67 21.99 3.13
N VAL A 18 -25.79 20.92 3.92
CA VAL A 18 -24.64 20.09 4.27
C VAL A 18 -24.25 19.34 3.00
N LEU A 19 -23.22 19.82 2.30
CA LEU A 19 -22.52 19.01 1.31
C LEU A 19 -21.70 17.99 2.09
N ALA A 20 -22.24 16.77 2.23
CA ALA A 20 -21.42 15.63 2.60
C ALA A 20 -20.43 15.41 1.44
N ASN A 21 -19.20 15.89 1.60
CA ASN A 21 -18.11 15.63 0.67
C ASN A 21 -17.68 14.17 0.87
N GLU A 22 -18.45 13.22 0.30
CA GLU A 22 -17.93 11.88 0.09
C GLU A 22 -16.85 11.98 -0.99
N GLU A 23 -15.60 12.13 -0.56
CA GLU A 23 -14.47 11.83 -1.44
C GLU A 23 -14.61 10.37 -1.86
N PHE A 24 -15.13 10.14 -3.07
CA PHE A 24 -15.03 8.86 -3.74
C PHE A 24 -13.54 8.56 -3.94
N ARG A 25 -12.94 7.89 -2.95
CA ARG A 25 -11.63 7.26 -3.12
C ARG A 25 -11.83 6.06 -4.01
N SER A 26 -11.83 6.30 -5.32
CA SER A 26 -11.63 5.21 -6.27
C SER A 26 -10.27 4.63 -5.98
N HIS A 27 -10.23 3.42 -5.44
CA HIS A 27 -9.00 2.64 -5.45
C HIS A 27 -8.52 2.58 -6.90
N GLY A 28 -7.22 2.79 -7.13
CA GLY A 28 -6.63 2.65 -8.45
C GLY A 28 -6.90 1.26 -9.02
N ALA A 29 -6.59 1.03 -10.29
CA ALA A 29 -6.72 -0.31 -10.86
C ALA A 29 -5.94 -1.32 -9.99
N HIS A 30 -6.65 -2.30 -9.42
CA HIS A 30 -6.05 -3.40 -8.69
C HIS A 30 -5.42 -4.34 -9.72
N VAL A 31 -4.10 -4.27 -9.87
CA VAL A 31 -3.36 -5.14 -10.79
C VAL A 31 -2.88 -6.35 -9.99
N HIS A 32 -3.40 -7.52 -10.34
CA HIS A 32 -2.94 -8.80 -9.82
C HIS A 32 -2.24 -9.57 -10.94
N GLY A 33 -1.31 -10.46 -10.59
CA GLY A 33 -0.59 -11.30 -11.54
C GLY A 33 0.43 -10.57 -12.40
N GLN A 34 0.80 -9.34 -12.03
CA GLN A 34 1.84 -8.58 -12.72
C GLN A 34 3.01 -8.33 -11.78
N VAL A 35 4.09 -9.09 -11.99
CA VAL A 35 5.37 -8.89 -11.31
C VAL A 35 6.32 -8.16 -12.26
N GLU A 36 6.95 -7.11 -11.78
CA GLU A 36 7.99 -6.38 -12.49
C GLU A 36 9.36 -6.78 -11.96
N VAL A 37 10.29 -7.05 -12.88
CA VAL A 37 11.69 -7.33 -12.57
C VAL A 37 12.56 -6.37 -13.36
N ASN A 38 13.33 -5.55 -12.65
CA ASN A 38 14.30 -4.63 -13.23
C ASN A 38 15.71 -5.16 -12.99
N ILE A 39 16.54 -5.11 -14.03
CA ILE A 39 17.95 -5.51 -13.96
C ILE A 39 18.78 -4.38 -14.56
N ALA A 40 19.73 -3.86 -13.78
CA ALA A 40 20.67 -2.83 -14.21
C ALA A 40 22.10 -3.28 -13.91
N GLN A 41 23.01 -3.04 -14.85
CA GLN A 41 24.43 -3.31 -14.70
C GLN A 41 25.22 -2.03 -14.91
N ASP A 42 26.10 -1.70 -13.97
CA ASP A 42 27.10 -0.64 -14.08
C ASP A 42 28.49 -1.24 -13.82
N GLY A 43 29.27 -1.40 -14.88
CA GLY A 43 30.55 -2.11 -14.82
C GLY A 43 30.42 -3.53 -14.26
N GLN A 44 30.91 -3.74 -13.04
CA GLN A 44 30.89 -5.02 -12.32
C GLN A 44 29.77 -5.09 -11.26
N GLU A 45 28.99 -4.04 -11.10
CA GLU A 45 27.84 -4.01 -10.20
C GLU A 45 26.58 -4.42 -10.95
N LEU A 46 25.78 -5.28 -10.30
CA LEU A 46 24.49 -5.73 -10.81
C LEU A 46 23.43 -5.45 -9.76
N LEU A 47 22.39 -4.74 -10.15
CA LEU A 47 21.21 -4.49 -9.33
C LEU A 47 20.03 -5.26 -9.92
N VAL A 48 19.35 -6.01 -9.07
CA VAL A 48 18.08 -6.68 -9.38
C VAL A 48 17.03 -6.14 -8.43
N GLU A 49 15.94 -5.64 -8.98
CA GLU A 49 14.78 -5.18 -8.23
C GLU A 49 13.56 -5.99 -8.66
N VAL A 50 12.75 -6.42 -7.70
CA VAL A 50 11.48 -7.12 -7.94
C VAL A 50 10.38 -6.36 -7.24
N THR A 51 9.36 -5.98 -7.99
CA THR A 51 8.14 -5.35 -7.48
C THR A 51 6.95 -6.24 -7.83
N ALA A 52 6.20 -6.66 -6.82
CA ALA A 52 5.06 -7.56 -6.97
C ALA A 52 3.88 -7.10 -6.09
N PRO A 53 2.62 -7.29 -6.54
CA PRO A 53 1.47 -7.25 -5.67
C PRO A 53 1.65 -8.20 -4.48
N GLY A 54 1.35 -7.74 -3.27
CA GLY A 54 1.49 -8.57 -2.06
C GLY A 54 0.70 -9.88 -2.15
N ALA A 55 -0.49 -9.84 -2.73
CA ALA A 55 -1.33 -11.01 -2.94
C ALA A 55 -0.69 -12.08 -3.84
N ASP A 56 0.16 -11.69 -4.80
CA ASP A 56 0.89 -12.65 -5.65
C ASP A 56 2.00 -13.37 -4.88
N VAL A 57 2.44 -12.81 -3.75
CA VAL A 57 3.47 -13.38 -2.88
C VAL A 57 2.87 -14.22 -1.75
N VAL A 58 1.84 -13.72 -1.06
CA VAL A 58 1.28 -14.35 0.15
C VAL A 58 -0.13 -14.92 0.00
N GLY A 59 -0.82 -14.63 -1.11
CA GLY A 59 -2.16 -15.16 -1.42
C GLY A 59 -3.33 -14.39 -0.78
N PHE A 60 -3.10 -13.21 -0.22
CA PHE A 60 -4.13 -12.37 0.40
C PHE A 60 -3.80 -10.86 0.29
N GLU A 61 -4.83 -10.01 0.36
CA GLU A 61 -4.74 -8.57 0.05
C GLU A 61 -4.64 -7.65 1.28
N HIS A 62 -4.85 -8.20 2.48
CA HIS A 62 -4.89 -7.45 3.73
C HIS A 62 -3.69 -7.77 4.63
N ALA A 63 -3.52 -7.00 5.70
CA ALA A 63 -2.51 -7.32 6.73
C ALA A 63 -2.77 -8.72 7.32
N PRO A 64 -1.74 -9.52 7.65
CA PRO A 64 -1.95 -10.86 8.20
C PRO A 64 -2.61 -10.80 9.58
N GLU A 65 -3.77 -11.43 9.74
CA GLU A 65 -4.57 -11.37 10.98
C GLU A 65 -4.48 -12.67 11.78
N THR A 66 -4.54 -13.82 11.10
CA THR A 66 -4.49 -15.15 11.74
C THR A 66 -3.06 -15.63 11.99
N ALA A 67 -2.90 -16.66 12.82
CA ALA A 67 -1.59 -17.27 13.06
C ALA A 67 -0.99 -17.87 11.78
N GLU A 68 -1.84 -18.46 10.94
CA GLU A 68 -1.47 -19.05 9.66
C GLU A 68 -0.99 -17.98 8.68
N GLN A 69 -1.74 -16.87 8.56
CA GLN A 69 -1.36 -15.76 7.67
C GLN A 69 -0.05 -15.11 8.10
N LYS A 70 0.16 -14.92 9.42
CA LYS A 70 1.43 -14.39 9.95
C LYS A 70 2.59 -15.31 9.62
N LYS A 71 2.40 -16.62 9.76
CA LYS A 71 3.43 -17.60 9.40
C LYS A 71 3.76 -17.56 7.90
N ILE A 72 2.75 -17.51 7.02
CA ILE A 72 2.96 -17.37 5.57
C ILE A 72 3.74 -16.09 5.26
N PHE A 73 3.36 -14.99 5.88
CA PHE A 73 4.03 -13.70 5.71
C PHE A 73 5.50 -13.75 6.17
N GLU A 74 5.77 -14.25 7.37
CA GLU A 74 7.13 -14.42 7.90
C GLU A 74 8.00 -15.32 7.00
N GLN A 75 7.43 -16.41 6.48
CA GLN A 75 8.12 -17.31 5.56
C GLN A 75 8.46 -16.62 4.23
N ALA A 76 7.52 -15.86 3.67
CA ALA A 76 7.75 -15.09 2.44
C ALA A 76 8.87 -14.06 2.63
N ILE A 77 8.82 -13.28 3.72
CA ILE A 77 9.88 -12.30 4.04
C ILE A 77 11.23 -12.99 4.26
N ALA A 78 11.25 -14.14 4.96
CA ALA A 78 12.49 -14.89 5.17
C ALA A 78 13.09 -15.40 3.85
N GLN A 79 12.26 -15.86 2.91
CA GLN A 79 12.71 -16.31 1.59
C GLN A 79 13.21 -15.14 0.73
N LEU A 80 12.47 -14.03 0.69
CA LEU A 80 12.87 -12.82 -0.06
C LEU A 80 14.18 -12.21 0.46
N ASN A 81 14.49 -12.41 1.75
CA ASN A 81 15.76 -12.00 2.35
C ASN A 81 16.96 -12.89 1.99
N LYS A 82 16.79 -13.89 1.12
CA LYS A 82 17.85 -14.79 0.66
C LYS A 82 18.02 -14.74 -0.87
N PRO A 83 18.51 -13.63 -1.42
CA PRO A 83 18.63 -13.47 -2.87
C PRO A 83 19.50 -14.54 -3.53
N ASP A 84 20.48 -15.11 -2.83
CA ASP A 84 21.33 -16.19 -3.36
C ASP A 84 20.58 -17.52 -3.56
N GLU A 85 19.42 -17.72 -2.90
CA GLU A 85 18.53 -18.86 -3.15
C GLU A 85 17.53 -18.57 -4.30
N LEU A 86 17.33 -17.28 -4.63
CA LEU A 86 16.33 -16.82 -5.62
C LEU A 86 16.93 -16.55 -6.99
N PHE A 87 18.18 -16.09 -7.03
CA PHE A 87 18.86 -15.68 -8.25
C PHE A 87 20.19 -16.41 -8.36
N SER A 88 20.48 -16.91 -9.55
CA SER A 88 21.80 -17.44 -9.90
C SER A 88 22.26 -16.80 -11.21
N PHE A 89 23.55 -16.50 -11.27
CA PHE A 89 24.17 -15.89 -12.44
C PHE A 89 25.24 -16.84 -12.98
N ASN A 90 25.08 -17.26 -14.24
CA ASN A 90 26.05 -18.11 -14.91
C ASN A 90 27.25 -17.28 -15.36
N ASN A 91 28.45 -17.84 -15.26
CA ASN A 91 29.70 -17.20 -15.69
C ASN A 91 29.97 -15.83 -15.01
N ALA A 92 29.41 -15.60 -13.83
CA ALA A 92 29.63 -14.40 -13.02
C ALA A 92 29.99 -14.80 -11.58
N ASN A 93 30.98 -14.12 -10.99
CA ASN A 93 31.39 -14.35 -9.60
C ASN A 93 30.79 -13.26 -8.69
N CYS A 94 29.47 -13.08 -8.77
CA CYS A 94 28.77 -12.08 -7.97
C CYS A 94 28.91 -12.39 -6.47
N THR A 95 29.06 -11.36 -5.65
CA THR A 95 28.98 -11.45 -4.20
C THR A 95 27.93 -10.46 -3.72
N LEU A 96 26.99 -10.90 -2.88
CA LEU A 96 25.95 -10.03 -2.36
C LEU A 96 26.57 -8.85 -1.58
N LYS A 97 26.32 -7.63 -2.05
CA LYS A 97 26.75 -6.39 -1.39
C LYS A 97 25.63 -5.73 -0.60
N PHE A 98 24.41 -5.79 -1.11
CA PHE A 98 23.25 -5.15 -0.53
C PHE A 98 21.99 -5.97 -0.81
N LYS A 99 21.06 -5.96 0.15
CA LYS A 99 19.70 -6.46 -0.01
C LYS A 99 18.74 -5.59 0.81
N SER A 100 17.53 -5.46 0.32
CA SER A 100 16.42 -4.83 1.05
C SER A 100 15.12 -5.48 0.62
N VAL A 101 14.25 -5.74 1.59
CA VAL A 101 12.89 -6.22 1.37
C VAL A 101 11.97 -5.27 2.11
N SER A 102 10.98 -4.72 1.41
CA SER A 102 9.98 -3.85 1.99
C SER A 102 8.59 -4.27 1.52
N ASN A 103 7.57 -3.97 2.31
CA ASN A 103 6.20 -4.32 1.99
C ASN A 103 5.25 -3.23 2.50
N THR A 104 4.07 -3.14 1.90
CA THR A 104 3.00 -2.24 2.34
C THR A 104 1.89 -2.97 3.10
N LEU A 105 1.99 -4.30 3.24
CA LEU A 105 0.93 -5.16 3.77
C LEU A 105 0.81 -5.06 5.30
N GLU A 106 1.90 -4.79 6.01
CA GLU A 106 1.90 -4.57 7.45
C GLU A 106 1.33 -3.19 7.86
N ARG A 107 1.19 -2.26 6.91
CA ARG A 107 0.72 -0.91 7.20
C ARG A 107 -0.80 -0.93 7.35
N ARG A 108 -1.28 -1.10 8.59
CA ARG A 108 -2.69 -0.84 8.95
C ARG A 108 -3.11 0.48 8.34
N SER A 109 -4.11 0.45 7.47
CA SER A 109 -4.87 1.64 7.08
C SER A 109 -5.35 2.27 8.39
N ARG A 110 -4.78 3.42 8.76
CA ARG A 110 -5.37 4.29 9.77
C ARG A 110 -6.47 5.10 9.11
#